data_AF-X6L9H9-F1
#
_entry.id   AF-X6L9H9-F1
#
_cell.length_a   1.000
_cell.length_b   1.000
_cell.length_c   1.000
_cell.angle_alpha   90.00
_cell.angle_beta   90.00
_cell.angle_gamma   90.00
#
_symmetry.space_group_name_H-M   'P 1'
#
loop_
_entity.id
_entity.type
_entity.pdbx_description
1 polymer ?
#
loop_
_entity_poly.entity_id
_entity_poly.type
_entity_poly.pdbx_seq_one_letter_code
_entity_poly.pdbx_strand_id
1 'polypeptide(L)'
;MNRLNDEDINWKFIHSIEEILRKLKDEYLDIAFQNFMDGLNNNKKLIRESCVNLLTKASMKWNQVQLDYAFRCLMNRLNDEDINWKFIHSIEEILRKLKDEYLDIAFQNLMEGLNNNKQRVRKACVDLLTAASMQWNKIQLDTLFVRLTMKESKDRDEH
;
A
#
# COMPACT_ATOMS: atom_id res chain seq x y z
N MET A 1 25.05 -14.95 -13.34
CA MET A 1 24.78 -14.97 -11.88
C MET A 1 23.27 -15.00 -11.68
N ASN A 2 22.79 -15.97 -10.92
CA ASN A 2 21.46 -16.58 -10.99
C ASN A 2 20.37 -15.74 -10.31
N ARG A 3 19.51 -15.05 -11.08
CA ARG A 3 18.29 -14.41 -10.55
C ARG A 3 17.39 -15.39 -9.79
N LEU A 4 17.36 -16.66 -10.23
CA LEU A 4 16.64 -17.74 -9.56
C LEU A 4 17.14 -18.00 -8.13
N ASN A 5 18.45 -17.89 -7.88
CA ASN A 5 18.98 -18.07 -6.52
C ASN A 5 18.60 -16.90 -5.62
N ASP A 6 18.62 -15.66 -6.14
CA ASP A 6 18.30 -14.48 -5.33
C ASP A 6 16.82 -14.44 -4.93
N GLU A 7 15.91 -14.84 -5.82
CA GLU A 7 14.48 -14.96 -5.51
C GLU A 7 14.20 -16.08 -4.49
N ASP A 8 14.84 -17.24 -4.64
CA ASP A 8 14.72 -18.35 -3.68
C ASP A 8 15.27 -17.99 -2.29
N ILE A 9 16.43 -17.32 -2.24
CA ILE A 9 17.01 -16.81 -0.99
C ILE A 9 16.05 -15.80 -0.35
N ASN A 10 15.50 -14.89 -1.15
CA ASN A 10 14.58 -13.87 -0.65
C ASN A 10 13.28 -14.47 -0.11
N TRP A 11 12.74 -15.50 -0.78
CA TRP A 11 11.57 -16.23 -0.30
C TRP A 11 11.84 -16.90 1.04
N LYS A 12 12.97 -17.61 1.17
CA LYS A 12 13.39 -18.24 2.44
C LYS A 12 13.56 -17.20 3.55
N PHE A 13 14.13 -16.04 3.24
CA PHE A 13 14.28 -14.93 4.18
C PHE A 13 12.92 -14.42 4.67
N ILE A 14 12.02 -14.06 3.75
CA ILE A 14 10.67 -13.58 4.08
C ILE A 14 9.92 -14.62 4.92
N HIS A 15 9.96 -15.89 4.52
CA HIS A 15 9.29 -16.97 5.24
C HIS A 15 9.83 -17.13 6.67
N SER A 16 11.15 -17.08 6.85
CA SER A 16 11.78 -17.18 8.16
C SER A 16 11.38 -16.03 9.09
N ILE A 17 11.35 -14.79 8.56
CA ILE A 17 10.91 -13.63 9.34
C ILE A 17 9.42 -13.75 9.70
N GLU A 18 8.58 -14.23 8.78
CA GLU A 18 7.16 -14.45 9.04
C GLU A 18 6.94 -15.44 10.20
N GLU A 19 7.68 -16.56 10.23
CA GLU A 19 7.63 -17.52 11.35
C GLU A 19 8.10 -16.90 12.67
N ILE A 20 9.13 -16.05 12.64
CA ILE A 20 9.62 -15.33 13.82
C ILE A 20 8.55 -14.36 14.32
N LEU A 21 7.93 -13.57 13.44
CA LEU A 21 6.87 -12.61 13.80
C LEU A 21 5.68 -13.27 14.48
N ARG A 22 5.33 -14.51 14.11
CA ARG A 22 4.25 -15.26 14.77
C ARG A 22 4.55 -15.60 16.22
N LYS A 23 5.83 -15.80 16.57
CA LYS A 23 6.30 -16.15 17.92
C LYS A 23 6.81 -14.95 18.71
N LEU A 24 6.97 -13.80 18.05
CA LEU A 24 7.46 -12.57 18.64
C LEU A 24 6.46 -12.06 19.68
N LYS A 25 6.97 -11.62 20.84
CA LYS A 25 6.17 -10.93 21.84
C LYS A 25 5.78 -9.54 21.33
N ASP A 26 4.65 -9.03 21.81
CA ASP A 26 4.11 -7.74 21.39
C ASP A 26 5.09 -6.57 21.62
N GLU A 27 5.90 -6.62 22.68
CA GLU A 27 6.92 -5.59 23.00
C GLU A 27 7.98 -5.39 21.90
N TYR A 28 8.16 -6.37 21.01
CA TYR A 28 9.10 -6.29 19.89
C TYR A 28 8.42 -6.02 18.55
N LEU A 29 7.08 -6.00 18.48
CA LEU A 29 6.35 -5.77 17.23
C LEU A 29 6.59 -4.35 16.71
N ASP A 30 6.68 -3.36 17.59
CA ASP A 30 6.97 -1.98 17.21
C ASP A 30 8.37 -1.84 16.60
N ILE A 31 9.35 -2.56 17.15
CA ILE A 31 10.72 -2.61 16.62
C ILE A 31 10.73 -3.29 15.25
N ALA A 32 10.00 -4.40 15.10
CA ALA A 32 9.88 -5.09 13.82
C ALA A 32 9.22 -4.21 12.75
N PHE A 33 8.12 -3.54 13.11
CA PHE A 33 7.42 -2.60 12.25
C PHE A 33 8.35 -1.47 11.79
N GLN A 34 9.06 -0.81 12.71
CA GLN A 34 10.00 0.26 12.38
C GLN A 34 11.11 -0.22 11.43
N ASN A 35 11.68 -1.39 11.69
CA ASN A 35 12.71 -1.97 10.81
C ASN A 35 12.18 -2.20 9.37
N PHE A 36 10.94 -2.65 9.22
CA PHE A 36 10.34 -2.83 7.90
C PHE A 36 10.09 -1.48 7.21
N MET A 37 9.63 -0.48 7.96
CA MET A 37 9.46 0.89 7.45
C MET A 37 10.79 1.50 6.99
N ASP A 38 11.85 1.35 7.78
CA ASP A 38 13.20 1.83 7.43
C ASP A 38 13.72 1.12 6.17
N GLY A 39 13.46 -0.18 6.06
CA GLY A 39 13.84 -0.99 4.91
C GLY A 39 13.15 -0.58 3.60
N LEU A 40 12.00 0.10 3.66
CA LEU A 40 11.39 0.72 2.47
C LEU A 40 12.31 1.77 1.84
N ASN A 41 13.13 2.46 2.62
CA ASN A 41 14.09 3.47 2.15
C ASN A 41 15.42 2.89 1.67
N ASN A 42 15.57 1.55 1.67
CA ASN A 42 16.81 0.91 1.24
C ASN A 42 17.07 1.16 -0.26
N ASN A 43 18.34 1.25 -0.67
CA ASN A 43 18.70 1.46 -2.08
C ASN A 43 18.48 0.21 -2.96
N LYS A 44 18.46 -0.99 -2.39
CA LYS A 44 18.23 -2.24 -3.11
C LYS A 44 16.73 -2.51 -3.24
N LYS A 45 16.26 -2.60 -4.49
CA LYS A 45 14.86 -2.92 -4.82
C LYS A 45 14.36 -4.20 -4.15
N LEU A 46 15.18 -5.26 -4.15
CA LEU A 46 14.83 -6.53 -3.52
C LEU A 46 14.53 -6.39 -2.02
N ILE A 47 15.31 -5.56 -1.31
CA ILE A 47 15.09 -5.30 0.12
C ILE A 47 13.78 -4.55 0.31
N ARG A 48 13.52 -3.49 -0.48
CA ARG A 48 12.26 -2.75 -0.41
C ARG A 48 11.06 -3.66 -0.63
N GLU A 49 11.09 -4.50 -1.67
CA GLU A 49 10.01 -5.46 -1.95
C GLU A 49 9.78 -6.46 -0.82
N SER A 50 10.85 -6.92 -0.16
CA SER A 50 10.75 -7.83 0.98
C SER A 50 10.13 -7.14 2.20
N CYS A 51 10.49 -5.89 2.46
CA CYS A 51 9.87 -5.08 3.51
C CYS A 51 8.38 -4.84 3.25
N VAL A 52 8.00 -4.52 2.01
CA VAL A 52 6.59 -4.42 1.59
C VAL A 52 5.83 -5.72 1.84
N ASN A 53 6.40 -6.86 1.43
CA ASN A 53 5.79 -8.16 1.65
C ASN A 53 5.63 -8.48 3.15
N LEU A 54 6.64 -8.19 3.97
CA LEU A 54 6.61 -8.44 5.40
C LEU A 54 5.61 -7.55 6.13
N LEU A 55 5.53 -6.25 5.79
CA LEU A 55 4.50 -5.34 6.28
C LEU A 55 3.09 -5.87 5.99
N THR A 56 2.89 -6.40 4.78
CA THR A 56 1.61 -6.94 4.33
C THR A 56 1.25 -8.23 5.06
N LYS A 57 2.17 -9.20 5.09
CA LYS A 57 1.93 -10.51 5.73
C LYS A 57 1.67 -10.40 7.23
N ALA A 58 2.35 -9.46 7.89
CA ALA A 58 2.20 -9.23 9.32
C ALA A 58 1.13 -8.17 9.65
N SER A 59 0.37 -7.69 8.66
CA SER A 59 -0.59 -6.58 8.85
C SER A 59 -1.68 -6.82 9.91
N MET A 60 -2.01 -8.07 10.21
CA MET A 60 -2.94 -8.41 11.31
C MET A 60 -2.34 -8.17 12.71
N LYS A 61 -1.04 -7.94 12.83
CA LYS A 61 -0.33 -7.64 14.08
C LYS A 61 -0.17 -6.15 14.34
N TRP A 62 -0.40 -5.31 13.32
CA TRP A 62 -0.25 -3.88 13.42
C TRP A 62 -1.52 -3.23 13.97
N ASN A 63 -1.36 -2.20 14.81
CA ASN A 63 -2.48 -1.37 15.24
C ASN A 63 -2.90 -0.40 14.11
N GLN A 64 -4.02 0.32 14.28
CA GLN A 64 -4.54 1.21 13.24
C GLN A 64 -3.59 2.38 12.92
N VAL A 65 -2.87 2.92 13.91
CA VAL A 65 -1.86 3.97 13.69
C VAL A 65 -0.73 3.46 12.79
N GLN A 66 -0.24 2.25 13.06
CA GLN A 66 0.80 1.61 12.25
C GLN A 66 0.30 1.29 10.83
N LEU A 67 -0.94 0.79 10.70
CA LEU A 67 -1.53 0.51 9.39
C LEU A 67 -1.71 1.79 8.57
N ASP A 68 -2.23 2.88 9.15
CA ASP A 68 -2.37 4.17 8.47
C ASP A 68 -1.01 4.73 8.06
N TYR A 69 -0.02 4.66 8.95
CA TYR A 69 1.34 5.11 8.65
C TYR A 69 1.98 4.32 7.50
N ALA A 70 1.86 2.98 7.53
CA ALA A 70 2.33 2.11 6.46
C ALA A 70 1.60 2.41 5.14
N PHE A 71 0.27 2.55 5.18
CA PHE A 71 -0.56 2.89 4.02
C PHE A 71 -0.09 4.20 3.37
N ARG A 72 0.04 5.28 4.13
CA ARG A 72 0.49 6.58 3.61
C ARG A 72 1.90 6.53 3.05
N CYS A 73 2.81 5.80 3.72
CA CYS A 73 4.18 5.64 3.22
C CYS A 73 4.20 4.92 1.87
N LEU A 74 3.46 3.82 1.73
CA LEU A 74 3.36 3.09 0.47
C LEU A 74 2.66 3.91 -0.64
N MET A 75 1.63 4.68 -0.28
CA MET A 75 0.95 5.61 -1.19
C MET A 75 1.91 6.68 -1.74
N ASN A 76 2.74 7.28 -0.89
CA ASN A 76 3.73 8.27 -1.32
C ASN A 76 4.71 7.67 -2.35
N ARG A 77 5.07 6.40 -2.14
CA ARG A 77 5.97 5.65 -3.03
C ARG A 77 5.38 5.33 -4.39
N LEU A 78 4.08 5.44 -4.63
CA LEU A 78 3.51 5.30 -5.98
C LEU A 78 4.15 6.26 -7.00
N ASN A 79 4.73 7.36 -6.52
CA ASN A 79 5.49 8.29 -7.34
C ASN A 79 6.87 7.75 -7.78
N ASP A 80 7.41 6.70 -7.16
CA ASP A 80 8.70 6.09 -7.49
C ASP A 80 8.62 5.34 -8.82
N GLU A 81 9.71 5.32 -9.59
CA GLU A 81 9.73 4.72 -10.93
C GLU A 81 9.72 3.20 -10.95
N ASP A 82 10.18 2.57 -9.88
CA ASP A 82 10.39 1.13 -9.81
C ASP A 82 9.25 0.37 -9.13
N ILE A 83 8.13 1.05 -8.85
CA ILE A 83 6.92 0.47 -8.28
C ILE A 83 6.38 -0.61 -9.20
N ASN A 84 6.08 -1.75 -8.57
CA ASN A 84 5.51 -2.91 -9.23
C ASN A 84 4.17 -3.27 -8.58
N TRP A 85 3.54 -4.32 -9.10
CA TRP A 85 2.26 -4.82 -8.63
C TRP A 85 2.25 -5.22 -7.14
N LYS A 86 3.39 -5.60 -6.56
CA LYS A 86 3.48 -5.99 -5.14
C LYS A 86 3.15 -4.81 -4.23
N PHE A 87 3.63 -3.61 -4.55
CA PHE A 87 3.29 -2.40 -3.79
C PHE A 87 1.79 -2.09 -3.84
N ILE A 88 1.17 -2.16 -5.02
CA ILE A 88 -0.28 -1.91 -5.16
C ILE A 88 -1.07 -2.92 -4.35
N HIS A 89 -0.74 -4.21 -4.50
CA HIS A 89 -1.38 -5.29 -3.76
C HIS A 89 -1.24 -5.10 -2.24
N SER A 90 -0.05 -4.71 -1.77
CA SER A 90 0.20 -4.42 -0.36
C SER A 90 -0.60 -3.23 0.16
N ILE A 91 -0.73 -2.17 -0.63
CA ILE A 91 -1.56 -1.01 -0.29
C ILE A 91 -3.02 -1.45 -0.14
N GLU A 92 -3.53 -2.25 -1.09
CA GLU A 92 -4.90 -2.78 -1.08
C GLU A 92 -5.17 -3.65 0.17
N GLU A 93 -4.24 -4.54 0.51
CA GLU A 93 -4.37 -5.42 1.68
C GLU A 93 -4.33 -4.66 3.01
N ILE A 94 -3.48 -3.63 3.11
CA ILE A 94 -3.45 -2.75 4.28
C ILE A 94 -4.72 -1.92 4.34
N LEU A 95 -5.17 -1.37 3.21
CA LEU A 95 -6.40 -0.59 3.10
C LEU A 95 -7.61 -1.37 3.63
N ARG A 96 -7.72 -2.66 3.30
CA ARG A 96 -8.77 -3.57 3.81
C ARG A 96 -8.79 -3.76 5.32
N LYS A 97 -7.73 -3.35 6.01
CA LYS A 97 -7.58 -3.52 7.47
C LYS A 97 -7.76 -2.21 8.23
N LEU A 98 -7.80 -1.08 7.52
CA LEU A 98 -8.14 0.21 8.10
C LEU A 98 -9.61 0.25 8.48
N LYS A 99 -9.93 0.94 9.57
CA LYS A 99 -11.28 1.09 10.11
C LYS A 99 -11.52 2.52 10.56
N ASP A 100 -12.80 2.85 10.71
CA ASP A 100 -13.28 4.10 11.30
C ASP A 100 -12.61 5.33 10.65
N GLU A 101 -12.10 6.26 11.46
CA GLU A 101 -11.47 7.48 10.97
C GLU A 101 -10.26 7.23 10.05
N TYR A 102 -9.53 6.13 10.24
CA TYR A 102 -8.37 5.80 9.41
C TYR A 102 -8.79 5.35 8.01
N LEU A 103 -9.94 4.68 7.90
CA LEU A 103 -10.51 4.31 6.60
C LEU A 103 -10.99 5.56 5.85
N ASP A 104 -11.60 6.52 6.55
CA ASP A 104 -12.03 7.80 5.97
C ASP A 104 -10.84 8.63 5.48
N ILE A 105 -9.77 8.69 6.26
CA ILE A 105 -8.50 9.32 5.89
C ILE A 105 -7.90 8.64 4.64
N ALA A 106 -7.90 7.30 4.60
CA ALA A 106 -7.38 6.57 3.46
C ALA A 106 -8.17 6.84 2.18
N PHE A 107 -9.50 6.93 2.28
CA PHE A 107 -10.36 7.35 1.19
C PHE A 107 -10.00 8.75 0.67
N GLN A 108 -9.81 9.72 1.56
CA GLN A 108 -9.39 11.08 1.19
C GLN A 108 -8.03 11.09 0.48
N ASN A 109 -7.03 10.39 1.02
CA ASN A 109 -5.71 10.27 0.38
C ASN A 109 -5.79 9.70 -1.04
N LEU A 110 -6.63 8.69 -1.26
CA LEU A 110 -6.84 8.10 -2.59
C LEU A 110 -7.53 9.09 -3.54
N MET A 111 -8.53 9.84 -3.06
CA MET A 111 -9.23 10.87 -3.82
C MET A 111 -8.30 12.02 -4.21
N GLU A 112 -7.39 12.43 -3.33
CA GLU A 112 -6.33 13.38 -3.64
C GLU A 112 -5.35 12.83 -4.68
N GLY A 113 -4.99 11.54 -4.57
CA GLY A 113 -4.15 10.83 -5.52
C GLY A 113 -4.71 10.80 -6.94
N LEU A 114 -6.03 10.94 -7.12
CA LEU A 114 -6.63 11.15 -8.44
C LEU A 114 -6.11 12.43 -9.11
N ASN A 115 -5.68 13.45 -8.38
CA ASN A 115 -5.17 14.70 -8.96
C ASN A 115 -3.65 14.67 -9.24
N ASN A 116 -2.99 13.52 -9.04
CA ASN A 116 -1.56 13.40 -9.26
C ASN A 116 -1.19 13.63 -10.74
N ASN A 117 -0.05 14.28 -10.99
CA ASN A 117 0.42 14.57 -12.36
C ASN A 117 0.80 13.32 -13.16
N LYS A 118 1.20 12.22 -12.49
CA LYS A 118 1.55 10.95 -13.11
C LYS A 118 0.30 10.10 -13.33
N GLN A 119 -0.01 9.80 -14.60
CA GLN A 119 -1.15 8.97 -14.99
C GLN A 119 -1.15 7.60 -14.29
N ARG A 120 0.02 6.98 -14.11
CA ARG A 120 0.15 5.69 -13.39
C ARG A 120 -0.36 5.76 -11.94
N VAL A 121 -0.10 6.88 -11.26
CA VAL A 121 -0.52 7.08 -9.85
C VAL A 121 -2.02 7.27 -9.81
N ARG A 122 -2.56 8.09 -10.73
CA ARG A 122 -4.01 8.27 -10.86
C ARG A 122 -4.72 6.94 -11.08
N LYS A 123 -4.21 6.11 -12.01
CA LYS A 123 -4.75 4.78 -12.29
C LYS A 123 -4.71 3.88 -11.06
N ALA A 124 -3.58 3.80 -10.37
CA ALA A 124 -3.46 3.03 -9.13
C ALA A 124 -4.47 3.47 -8.06
N CYS A 125 -4.71 4.78 -7.93
CA CYS A 125 -5.73 5.30 -7.00
C CYS A 125 -7.15 4.87 -7.40
N VAL A 126 -7.49 4.92 -8.70
CA VAL A 126 -8.79 4.41 -9.19
C VAL A 126 -8.94 2.92 -8.92
N ASP A 127 -7.90 2.12 -9.19
CA ASP A 127 -7.91 0.67 -8.98
C ASP A 127 -8.13 0.35 -7.49
N LEU A 128 -7.41 1.02 -6.58
CA LEU A 128 -7.54 0.86 -5.13
C LEU A 128 -8.92 1.31 -4.61
N LEU A 129 -9.43 2.46 -5.07
CA LEU A 129 -10.77 2.95 -4.73
C LEU A 129 -11.86 1.96 -5.17
N THR A 130 -11.68 1.35 -6.33
CA THR A 130 -12.62 0.36 -6.88
C THR A 130 -12.55 -0.96 -6.11
N ALA A 131 -11.34 -1.47 -5.84
CA ALA A 131 -11.10 -2.73 -5.14
C ALA A 131 -11.60 -2.72 -3.68
N ALA A 132 -11.65 -1.54 -3.06
CA ALA A 132 -12.16 -1.32 -1.72
C ALA A 132 -13.60 -0.78 -1.67
N SER A 133 -14.33 -0.80 -2.79
CA SER A 133 -15.68 -0.22 -2.91
C SER A 133 -16.69 -0.69 -1.85
N MET A 134 -16.60 -1.95 -1.41
CA MET A 134 -17.48 -2.50 -0.37
C MET A 134 -17.20 -1.93 1.04
N GLN A 135 -16.08 -1.23 1.24
CA GLN A 135 -15.71 -0.63 2.52
C GLN A 135 -16.23 0.81 2.66
N TRP A 136 -16.52 1.47 1.54
CA TRP A 136 -16.93 2.86 1.52
C TRP A 136 -18.38 3.01 1.95
N ASN A 137 -18.64 4.04 2.73
CA ASN A 137 -20.02 4.41 3.05
C ASN A 137 -20.69 5.06 1.81
N LYS A 138 -22.02 5.21 1.87
CA LYS A 138 -22.80 5.74 0.75
C LYS A 138 -22.32 7.13 0.29
N ILE A 139 -21.98 8.02 1.22
CA ILE A 139 -21.53 9.39 0.90
C ILE A 139 -20.20 9.35 0.13
N GLN A 140 -19.28 8.48 0.56
CA GLN A 140 -18.00 8.26 -0.13
C GLN A 140 -18.21 7.69 -1.53
N LEU A 141 -19.10 6.71 -1.70
CA LEU A 141 -19.44 6.14 -3.00
C LEU A 141 -20.05 7.18 -3.95
N ASP A 142 -21.02 7.96 -3.46
CA ASP A 142 -21.65 9.04 -4.25
C ASP A 142 -20.59 10.09 -4.67
N THR A 143 -19.68 10.45 -3.76
CA THR A 143 -18.58 11.38 -4.02
C THR A 143 -17.62 10.82 -5.08
N LEU A 144 -17.23 9.55 -4.97
CA LEU A 144 -16.37 8.87 -5.94
C LEU A 144 -17.02 8.85 -7.34
N PHE A 145 -18.31 8.51 -7.41
CA PHE A 145 -19.05 8.47 -8.67
C PHE A 145 -19.06 9.84 -9.37
N VAL A 146 -19.38 10.91 -8.64
CA VAL A 146 -19.33 12.27 -9.18
C VAL A 146 -17.92 12.63 -9.65
N ARG A 147 -16.89 12.27 -8.87
CA ARG A 147 -15.51 12.60 -9.20
C ARG A 147 -15.02 11.93 -10.48
N LEU A 148 -15.35 10.65 -10.68
CA LEU A 148 -14.94 9.89 -11.86
C LEU A 148 -15.65 10.40 -13.13
N THR A 149 -16.96 10.66 -13.05
CA THR A 149 -17.75 11.15 -14.19
C THR A 149 -17.35 12.55 -14.65
N MET A 150 -17.03 13.45 -13.71
CA MET A 150 -16.57 14.82 -14.03
C MET A 150 -15.15 14.89 -14.61
N LYS A 151 -14.36 13.83 -14.47
CA LYS A 151 -12.96 13.85 -14.92
C LYS A 151 -12.81 13.34 -16.35
N GLU A 152 -13.64 12.39 -16.75
CA GLU A 152 -13.75 11.95 -18.15
C GLU A 152 -14.13 13.09 -19.10
N SER A 153 -14.73 14.18 -18.62
CA SER A 153 -15.00 15.35 -19.46
C SER A 153 -13.76 16.22 -19.69
N LYS A 154 -12.77 16.24 -18.78
CA LYS A 154 -11.57 17.08 -18.91
C LYS A 154 -10.49 16.46 -19.80
N ASP A 155 -10.29 15.14 -19.71
CA ASP A 155 -9.28 14.45 -20.54
C ASP A 155 -9.69 14.36 -22.03
N ARG A 156 -10.95 14.70 -22.39
CA ARG A 156 -11.45 14.76 -23.77
C ARG A 156 -11.19 16.10 -24.48
N ASP A 157 -10.90 17.17 -23.74
CA ASP A 157 -10.67 18.51 -24.29
C ASP A 157 -9.17 18.79 -24.55
N GLU A 158 -8.28 17.85 -24.23
CA GLU A 158 -6.83 17.97 -24.40
C GLU A 158 -6.28 17.16 -25.61
N HIS A 159 -7.12 16.85 -26.61
CA HIS A 159 -6.71 16.19 -27.86
C HIS A 159 -7.03 17.01 -29.10
#